data_AF-A0A960X405-F1
#
_entry.id   AF-A0A960X405-F1
#
_cell.length_a   1.000
_cell.length_b   1.000
_cell.length_c   1.000
_cell.angle_alpha   90.00
_cell.angle_beta   90.00
_cell.angle_gamma   90.00
#
_symmetry.space_group_name_H-M   'P 1'
#
loop_
_entity.id
_entity.type
_entity.pdbx_description
1 polymer ?
#
loop_
_entity_poly.entity_id
_entity_poly.type
_entity_poly.pdbx_seq_one_letter_code
_entity_poly.pdbx_strand_id
1 'polypeptide(L)'
;MRKTKEENFLLKLHELALIQGDIHTSIDCYLVGEKLGFGTASVNNIVQVLASCHFIKKDGDKKVHLSDNGVVLVNQLMSES
;
A
#
# COMPACT_ATOMS: atom_id res chain seq x y z
N MET A 1 1.96 16.31 10.24
CA MET A 1 0.85 16.42 9.26
C MET A 1 0.05 15.12 9.28
N ARG A 2 -1.28 15.14 9.11
CA ARG A 2 -2.10 13.91 9.13
C ARG A 2 -2.09 13.27 7.74
N LYS A 3 -1.62 12.04 7.65
CA LYS A 3 -1.56 11.26 6.39
C LYS A 3 -2.95 10.79 5.95
N THR A 4 -3.18 10.72 4.63
CA THR A 4 -4.43 10.23 4.00
C THR A 4 -4.60 8.72 4.18
N LYS A 5 -5.76 8.16 3.82
CA LYS A 5 -5.98 6.70 3.93
C LYS A 5 -5.09 5.93 2.96
N GLU A 6 -4.90 6.47 1.77
CA GLU A 6 -4.07 5.95 0.70
C GLU A 6 -2.59 5.95 1.09
N GLU A 7 -2.11 7.04 1.69
CA GLU A 7 -0.74 7.14 2.21
C GLU A 7 -0.49 6.15 3.36
N ASN A 8 -1.44 6.05 4.31
CA ASN A 8 -1.35 5.07 5.38
C ASN A 8 -1.36 3.63 4.84
N PHE A 9 -2.13 3.37 3.78
CA PHE A 9 -2.15 2.08 3.10
C PHE A 9 -0.79 1.76 2.47
N LEU A 10 -0.18 2.70 1.73
CA LEU A 10 1.14 2.52 1.13
C LEU A 10 2.23 2.26 2.16
N LEU A 11 2.23 2.99 3.28
CA LEU A 11 3.19 2.80 4.36
C LEU A 11 3.05 1.43 5.03
N LYS A 12 1.81 0.99 5.28
CA LYS A 12 1.58 -0.34 5.86
C LYS A 12 1.90 -1.45 4.86
N LEU A 13 1.60 -1.26 3.58
CA LEU A 13 2.00 -2.19 2.53
C LEU A 13 3.53 -2.34 2.47
N HIS A 14 4.26 -1.22 2.50
CA HIS A 14 5.72 -1.20 2.56
C HIS A 14 6.28 -1.99 3.77
N GLU A 15 5.75 -1.72 4.96
CA GLU A 15 6.15 -2.41 6.19
C GLU A 15 5.95 -3.92 6.09
N LEU A 16 4.77 -4.37 5.61
CA LEU A 16 4.46 -5.79 5.47
C LEU A 16 5.31 -6.46 4.39
N ALA A 17 5.61 -5.76 3.29
CA ALA A 17 6.49 -6.25 2.23
C ALA A 17 7.91 -6.48 2.75
N LEU A 18 8.48 -5.52 3.48
CA LEU A 18 9.79 -5.64 4.12
C LEU A 18 9.87 -6.81 5.12
N ILE A 19 8.81 -7.04 5.89
CA ILE A 19 8.75 -8.18 6.83
C ILE A 19 8.76 -9.53 6.08
N GLN A 20 8.18 -9.61 4.88
CA GLN A 20 8.10 -10.85 4.09
C GLN A 20 9.29 -11.09 3.15
N GLY A 21 10.13 -10.09 2.91
CA GLY A 21 11.44 -10.29 2.27
C GLY A 21 11.96 -9.06 1.52
N ASP A 22 11.16 -8.49 0.63
CA ASP A 22 11.54 -7.37 -0.23
C ASP A 22 10.38 -6.37 -0.42
N ILE A 23 10.70 -5.11 -0.75
CA ILE A 23 9.76 -4.02 -1.00
C ILE A 23 8.74 -4.30 -2.12
N HIS A 24 9.05 -5.19 -3.07
CA HIS A 24 8.15 -5.61 -4.15
C HIS A 24 7.42 -6.92 -3.85
N THR A 25 7.50 -7.43 -2.62
CA THR A 25 6.75 -8.62 -2.21
C THR A 25 5.25 -8.36 -2.31
N SER A 26 4.53 -9.24 -3.01
CA SER A 26 3.07 -9.17 -3.15
C SER A 26 2.36 -9.53 -1.85
N ILE A 27 1.59 -8.59 -1.30
CA ILE A 27 0.86 -8.70 -0.02
C ILE A 27 -0.65 -8.72 -0.28
N ASP A 28 -1.39 -9.49 0.54
CA ASP A 28 -2.85 -9.45 0.55
C ASP A 28 -3.36 -8.05 0.97
N CYS A 29 -4.10 -7.38 0.10
CA CYS A 29 -4.57 -6.01 0.32
C CYS A 29 -5.59 -5.92 1.47
N TYR A 30 -6.34 -6.98 1.76
CA TYR A 30 -7.27 -7.01 2.89
C TYR A 30 -6.54 -7.17 4.21
N LEU A 31 -5.39 -7.85 4.23
CA LEU A 31 -4.51 -7.87 5.40
C LEU A 31 -3.97 -6.47 5.71
N VAL A 32 -3.56 -5.71 4.70
CA VAL A 32 -3.14 -4.30 4.87
C VAL A 32 -4.29 -3.49 5.48
N GLY A 33 -5.50 -3.63 4.92
CA GLY A 33 -6.69 -2.96 5.41
C GLY A 33 -7.06 -3.31 6.85
N GLU A 34 -7.01 -4.60 7.21
CA GLU A 34 -7.26 -5.10 8.56
C GLU A 34 -6.31 -4.44 9.57
N LYS A 35 -5.00 -4.37 9.27
CA LYS A 35 -4.00 -3.72 10.13
C LYS A 35 -4.23 -2.22 10.32
N LEU A 36 -5.02 -1.60 9.46
CA LEU A 36 -5.38 -0.18 9.50
C LEU A 36 -6.83 0.06 9.96
N GLY A 37 -7.60 -1.00 10.25
CA GLY A 37 -9.02 -0.91 10.60
C GLY A 37 -9.92 -0.46 9.44
N PHE A 38 -9.53 -0.73 8.19
CA PHE A 38 -10.31 -0.38 7.01
C PHE A 38 -11.28 -1.50 6.62
N GLY A 39 -12.52 -1.13 6.26
CA GLY A 39 -13.49 -2.06 5.69
C GLY A 39 -13.14 -2.45 4.26
N THR A 40 -13.66 -3.60 3.81
CA THR A 40 -13.40 -4.18 2.47
C THR A 40 -13.69 -3.21 1.32
N ALA A 41 -14.81 -2.47 1.38
CA ALA A 41 -15.15 -1.46 0.38
C ALA A 41 -14.12 -0.32 0.31
N SER A 42 -13.59 0.11 1.47
CA SER A 42 -12.53 1.12 1.51
C SER A 42 -11.22 0.59 0.92
N VAL A 43 -10.85 -0.66 1.24
CA VAL A 43 -9.66 -1.31 0.67
C VAL A 43 -9.77 -1.39 -0.85
N ASN A 44 -10.90 -1.85 -1.38
CA ASN A 44 -11.13 -1.94 -2.82
C ASN A 44 -10.97 -0.60 -3.52
N ASN A 45 -11.56 0.47 -2.94
CA ASN A 45 -11.43 1.82 -3.48
C ASN A 45 -9.98 2.32 -3.44
N ILE A 46 -9.28 2.15 -2.32
CA ILE A 46 -7.88 2.56 -2.17
C ILE A 46 -6.99 1.83 -3.19
N VAL A 47 -7.15 0.51 -3.31
CA VAL A 47 -6.40 -0.31 -4.28
C VAL A 47 -6.69 0.13 -5.72
N GLN A 48 -7.94 0.47 -6.04
CA GLN A 48 -8.29 0.99 -7.37
C GLN A 48 -7.61 2.33 -7.65
N VAL A 49 -7.67 3.28 -6.71
CA VAL A 49 -7.05 4.60 -6.83
C VAL A 49 -5.53 4.45 -6.99
N LEU A 50 -4.87 3.76 -6.07
CA LEU A 50 -3.42 3.57 -6.09
C LEU A 50 -2.93 2.86 -7.35
N ALA A 51 -3.69 1.87 -7.86
CA ALA A 51 -3.36 1.20 -9.11
C ALA A 51 -3.52 2.12 -10.32
N SER A 52 -4.59 2.94 -10.37
CA SER A 52 -4.78 3.92 -11.46
C SER A 52 -3.73 5.02 -11.47
N CYS A 53 -3.17 5.36 -10.32
CA CYS A 53 -2.06 6.30 -10.17
C CYS A 53 -0.68 5.65 -10.31
N HIS A 54 -0.60 4.36 -10.64
CA HIS A 54 0.65 3.61 -10.78
C HIS A 54 1.54 3.59 -9.52
N PHE A 55 0.97 3.70 -8.32
CA PHE A 55 1.71 3.55 -7.05
C PHE A 55 1.80 2.09 -6.57
N ILE A 56 0.86 1.25 -7.01
CA ILE A 56 0.90 -0.19 -6.76
C ILE A 56 0.64 -0.96 -8.05
N LYS A 57 1.05 -2.23 -8.07
CA LYS A 57 0.67 -3.22 -9.09
C LYS A 57 -0.18 -4.31 -8.44
N LYS A 58 -1.13 -4.85 -9.19
CA LYS A 58 -1.96 -5.98 -8.78
C LYS A 58 -1.32 -7.28 -9.28
N ASP A 59 -1.25 -8.26 -8.41
CA ASP A 59 -0.71 -9.60 -8.67
C ASP A 59 -1.79 -10.65 -8.42
N GLY A 60 -2.85 -10.56 -9.23
CA GLY A 60 -4.11 -11.29 -9.02
C GLY A 60 -5.16 -10.50 -8.23
N ASP A 61 -6.18 -11.20 -7.73
CA ASP A 61 -7.40 -10.56 -7.21
C ASP A 61 -7.21 -9.84 -5.88
N LYS A 62 -6.33 -10.38 -5.02
CA LYS A 62 -6.16 -9.90 -3.63
C LYS A 62 -4.75 -9.43 -3.31
N LYS A 63 -3.78 -9.68 -4.18
CA LYS A 63 -2.38 -9.35 -3.90
C LYS A 63 -1.95 -8.11 -4.63
N VAL A 64 -1.19 -7.27 -3.94
CA VAL A 64 -0.62 -6.02 -4.46
C VAL A 64 0.81 -5.84 -3.97
N HIS A 65 1.64 -5.18 -4.76
CA HIS A 65 2.98 -4.74 -4.35
C HIS A 65 3.23 -3.30 -4.80
N LEU A 66 4.20 -2.64 -4.17
CA LEU A 66 4.60 -1.29 -4.55
C LEU A 66 5.25 -1.28 -5.94
N SER A 67 4.86 -0.32 -6.77
CA SER A 67 5.65 0.06 -7.94
C SER A 67 6.84 0.92 -7.52
N ASP A 68 7.77 1.17 -8.44
CA ASP A 68 8.90 2.09 -8.20
C ASP A 68 8.41 3.50 -7.78
N ASN A 69 7.34 4.00 -8.41
CA ASN A 69 6.72 5.28 -8.02
C ASN A 69 6.12 5.22 -6.60
N GLY A 70 5.53 4.08 -6.23
CA GLY A 70 5.02 3.85 -4.88
C GLY A 70 6.13 3.87 -3.83
N VAL A 71 7.28 3.26 -4.14
CA VAL A 71 8.47 3.27 -3.28
C VAL A 71 8.99 4.69 -3.08
N VAL A 72 9.09 5.49 -4.17
CA VAL A 72 9.51 6.90 -4.08
C VAL A 72 8.58 7.69 -3.17
N LEU A 73 7.26 7.57 -3.34
CA LEU A 73 6.28 8.26 -2.49
C LEU A 73 6.39 7.83 -1.02
N VAL A 74 6.51 6.53 -0.75
CA VAL A 74 6.70 6.01 0.61
C VAL A 74 7.94 6.60 1.27
N ASN A 75 9.07 6.66 0.55
CA ASN A 75 10.32 7.24 1.07
C ASN A 75 10.16 8.73 1.43
N GLN A 76 9.42 9.48 0.62
CA GLN A 76 9.09 10.88 0.92
C GLN A 76 8.24 11.00 2.20
N LEU A 77 7.16 10.21 2.30
CA LEU A 77 6.26 10.20 3.45
C LEU A 77 6.94 9.82 4.78
N MET A 78 7.97 8.96 4.72
CA MET A 78 8.79 8.59 5.87
C MET A 78 9.76 9.71 6.28
N SER A 79 10.29 10.46 5.31
CA SER A 79 11.23 11.56 5.55
C SER A 79 10.56 12.81 6.13
N GLU A 80 9.24 12.95 5.94
CA GLU A 80 8.42 14.04 6.50
C GLU A 80 7.97 13.82 7.97
N SER A 81 8.47 12.76 8.63
CA SER A 81 8.08 12.38 10.00
C SER A 81 9.08 12.83 11.06
#